data_AF-A0A398D5Z5-F1
#
_entry.id   AF-A0A398D5Z5-F1
#
_cell.length_a   1.000
_cell.length_b   1.000
_cell.length_c   1.000
_cell.angle_alpha   90.00
_cell.angle_beta   90.00
_cell.angle_gamma   90.00
#
_symmetry.space_group_name_H-M   'P 1'
#
loop_
_entity.id
_entity.type
_entity.pdbx_description
1 polymer ?
#
loop_
_entity_poly.entity_id
_entity_poly.type
_entity_poly.pdbx_seq_one_letter_code
_entity_poly.pdbx_strand_id
1 'polypeptide(L)'
;MPKEIRDSAILNPAADTATGITEIRRQESLLKTRALQNAILSSANFSVIATDTKGVIQIFNVGAERMLGYAAADVMNKISPADISDPQEVIARAKALS
;
A
#
# COMPACT_ATOMS: atom_id res chain seq x y z
N MET A 1 2.88 65.23 26.47
CA MET A 1 1.95 64.08 26.34
C MET A 1 2.42 63.17 25.20
N PRO A 2 2.18 61.85 25.25
CA PRO A 2 3.16 60.81 24.88
C PRO A 2 2.89 60.07 23.55
N LYS A 3 3.95 59.37 23.09
CA LYS A 3 4.09 58.15 22.24
C LYS A 3 2.88 57.64 21.45
N GLU A 4 3.15 57.24 20.21
CA GLU A 4 2.77 55.89 19.73
C GLU A 4 3.70 55.42 18.61
N ILE A 5 4.62 54.51 18.97
CA ILE A 5 5.32 53.61 18.06
C ILE A 5 4.37 52.42 17.93
N ARG A 6 3.79 52.19 16.74
CA ARG A 6 2.94 51.01 16.51
C ARG A 6 3.68 50.02 15.61
N ASP A 7 4.13 48.98 16.30
CA ASP A 7 4.04 47.57 15.92
C ASP A 7 4.73 47.16 14.62
N SER A 8 6.04 46.90 14.78
CA SER A 8 6.72 45.84 14.05
C SER A 8 5.93 44.54 14.19
N ALA A 9 5.30 44.09 13.11
CA ALA A 9 4.82 42.73 12.97
C ALA A 9 6.01 41.78 13.14
N ILE A 10 6.18 41.25 14.35
CA ILE A 10 7.09 40.14 14.61
C ILE A 10 6.49 38.93 13.89
N LEU A 11 6.96 38.68 12.67
CA LEU A 11 6.83 37.38 12.01
C LEU A 11 7.40 36.33 12.94
N ASN A 12 6.55 35.50 13.53
CA ASN A 12 6.94 34.47 14.48
C ASN A 12 7.63 33.31 13.72
N PRO A 13 8.97 33.19 13.72
CA PRO A 13 9.69 32.20 12.91
C PRO A 13 9.50 30.76 13.42
N ALA A 14 8.98 30.62 14.65
CA ALA A 14 8.75 29.34 15.31
C ALA A 14 7.54 28.59 14.73
N ALA A 15 6.56 29.29 14.16
CA ALA A 15 5.36 28.67 13.59
C ALA A 15 5.64 28.03 12.21
N ASP A 16 6.46 28.68 11.38
CA ASP A 16 6.87 28.16 10.06
C ASP A 16 7.85 26.98 10.18
N THR A 17 8.77 27.03 11.14
CA THR A 17 9.72 25.92 11.37
C THR A 17 9.03 24.67 11.93
N ALA A 18 8.08 24.81 12.86
CA ALA A 18 7.34 23.67 13.40
C ALA A 18 6.47 22.98 12.33
N THR A 19 5.85 23.76 11.43
CA THR A 19 5.05 23.24 10.32
C THR A 19 5.93 22.53 9.29
N GLY A 20 7.09 23.11 8.95
CA GLY A 20 8.06 22.47 8.04
C GLY A 20 8.63 21.16 8.59
N ILE A 21 8.99 21.10 9.88
CA ILE A 21 9.49 19.87 10.53
C ILE A 21 8.41 18.78 10.54
N THR A 22 7.14 19.16 10.71
CA THR A 22 6.02 18.22 10.73
C THR A 22 5.77 17.63 9.34
N GLU A 23 5.83 18.44 8.29
CA GLU A 23 5.67 17.98 6.91
C GLU A 23 6.82 17.07 6.45
N ILE A 24 8.07 17.39 6.81
CA ILE A 24 9.23 16.53 6.53
C ILE A 24 9.06 15.16 7.19
N ARG A 25 8.67 15.12 8.47
CA ARG A 25 8.43 13.85 9.19
C ARG A 25 7.30 13.04 8.57
N ARG A 26 6.23 13.70 8.12
CA ARG A 26 5.11 13.05 7.41
C ARG A 26 5.58 12.42 6.10
N GLN A 27 6.38 13.15 5.32
CA GLN A 27 6.91 12.67 4.05
C GLN A 27 7.89 11.50 4.24
N GLU A 28 8.77 11.57 5.23
CA GLU A 28 9.66 10.46 5.61
C GLU A 28 8.89 9.20 6.04
N SER A 29 7.85 9.37 6.85
CA SER A 29 6.98 8.26 7.27
C SER A 29 6.32 7.59 6.06
N LEU A 30 5.77 8.36 5.14
CA LEU A 30 5.17 7.84 3.91
C LEU A 30 6.18 7.09 3.04
N LEU A 31 7.41 7.61 2.90
CA LEU A 31 8.47 6.95 2.15
C LEU A 31 8.88 5.63 2.80
N LYS A 32 9.05 5.59 4.12
CA LYS A 32 9.36 4.36 4.87
C LYS A 32 8.26 3.31 4.71
N THR A 33 6.99 3.72 4.84
CA THR A 33 5.85 2.80 4.63
C THR A 33 5.82 2.24 3.22
N ARG A 34 6.02 3.08 2.19
CA ARG A 34 6.09 2.62 0.79
C ARG A 34 7.25 1.67 0.54
N ALA A 35 8.42 1.97 1.09
CA ALA A 35 9.60 1.11 0.95
C ALA A 35 9.33 -0.29 1.54
N LEU A 36 8.71 -0.35 2.72
CA LEU A 36 8.33 -1.62 3.34
C LEU A 36 7.28 -2.38 2.52
N GLN A 37 6.22 -1.69 2.08
CA GLN A 37 5.19 -2.29 1.23
C GLN A 37 5.81 -2.87 -0.05
N ASN A 38 6.69 -2.10 -0.71
CA ASN A 38 7.39 -2.56 -1.90
C ASN A 38 8.28 -3.75 -1.60
N ALA A 39 9.02 -3.77 -0.49
CA ALA A 39 9.88 -4.91 -0.13
C ALA A 39 9.07 -6.19 0.13
N ILE A 40 7.90 -6.08 0.74
CA ILE A 40 7.00 -7.22 0.98
C ILE A 40 6.42 -7.70 -0.36
N LEU A 41 5.88 -6.79 -1.17
CA LEU A 41 5.30 -7.14 -2.45
C LEU A 41 6.36 -7.66 -3.43
N SER A 42 7.55 -7.10 -3.49
CA SER A 42 8.62 -7.57 -4.39
C SER A 42 9.31 -8.85 -3.89
N SER A 43 8.95 -9.39 -2.73
CA SER A 43 9.56 -10.60 -2.21
C SER A 43 9.19 -11.80 -3.09
N ALA A 44 10.21 -12.50 -3.59
CA ALA A 44 10.05 -13.76 -4.31
C ALA A 44 9.81 -14.97 -3.39
N ASN A 45 9.88 -14.78 -2.06
CA ASN A 45 9.71 -15.85 -1.08
C ASN A 45 8.26 -16.01 -0.61
N PHE A 46 7.39 -15.05 -0.94
CA PHE A 46 5.98 -15.08 -0.56
C PHE A 46 5.10 -14.80 -1.78
N SER A 47 4.07 -15.63 -1.97
CA SER A 47 2.98 -15.34 -2.90
C SER A 47 2.02 -14.36 -2.25
N VAL A 48 1.83 -13.19 -2.88
CA VAL A 48 0.86 -12.18 -2.46
C VAL A 48 -0.10 -11.90 -3.61
N ILE A 49 -1.37 -12.13 -3.33
CA ILE A 49 -2.48 -11.85 -4.24
C ILE A 49 -3.48 -10.95 -3.53
N ALA A 50 -3.90 -9.87 -4.18
CA ALA A 50 -5.00 -9.04 -3.70
C ALA A 50 -6.08 -8.95 -4.77
N THR A 51 -7.35 -9.01 -4.37
CA THR A 51 -8.50 -8.92 -5.26
C THR A 51 -9.34 -7.68 -4.98
N ASP A 52 -10.12 -7.26 -5.97
CA ASP A 52 -11.20 -6.30 -5.75
C ASP A 52 -12.40 -6.96 -5.03
N THR A 53 -13.48 -6.21 -4.83
CA THR A 53 -14.70 -6.69 -4.18
C THR A 53 -15.47 -7.74 -4.99
N LYS A 54 -15.15 -7.89 -6.29
CA LYS A 54 -15.71 -8.92 -7.17
C LYS A 54 -14.82 -10.16 -7.26
N GLY A 55 -13.66 -10.17 -6.58
CA GLY A 55 -12.72 -11.28 -6.58
C GLY A 55 -11.72 -11.25 -7.75
N VAL A 56 -11.67 -10.18 -8.55
CA VAL A 56 -10.72 -10.05 -9.67
C VAL A 56 -9.35 -9.66 -9.13
N ILE A 57 -8.29 -10.32 -9.62
CA ILE A 57 -6.91 -10.10 -9.16
C ILE A 57 -6.42 -8.70 -9.54
N GLN A 58 -6.07 -7.89 -8.55
CA GLN A 58 -5.53 -6.53 -8.71
C GLN A 58 -4.03 -6.45 -8.41
N ILE A 59 -3.49 -7.34 -7.57
CA ILE A 59 -2.06 -7.45 -7.28
C ILE A 59 -1.68 -8.91 -7.45
N PHE A 60 -0.61 -9.15 -8.19
CA PHE A 60 0.01 -10.45 -8.34
C PHE A 60 1.52 -10.25 -8.34
N ASN A 61 2.17 -10.61 -7.24
CA ASN A 61 3.57 -10.28 -7.06
C ASN A 61 4.52 -11.31 -7.69
N VAL A 62 5.82 -10.98 -7.76
CA VAL A 62 6.84 -11.87 -8.35
C VAL A 62 6.93 -13.23 -7.64
N GLY A 63 6.66 -13.28 -6.33
CA GLY A 63 6.57 -14.53 -5.61
C GLY A 63 5.39 -15.39 -6.05
N ALA A 64 4.22 -14.78 -6.29
CA ALA A 64 3.05 -15.46 -6.82
C ALA A 64 3.29 -15.98 -8.24
N GLU A 65 3.93 -15.18 -9.11
CA GLU A 65 4.33 -15.62 -10.44
C GLU A 65 5.25 -16.85 -10.38
N ARG A 66 6.27 -16.81 -9.52
CA ARG A 66 7.22 -17.90 -9.36
C ARG A 66 6.60 -19.17 -8.78
N MET A 67 5.71 -19.03 -7.80
CA MET A 67 5.13 -20.16 -7.08
C MET A 67 3.97 -20.81 -7.85
N LEU A 68 3.16 -20.01 -8.54
CA LEU A 68 1.96 -20.48 -9.24
C LEU A 68 2.19 -20.70 -10.73
N GLY A 69 3.27 -20.17 -11.30
CA GLY A 69 3.65 -20.39 -12.70
C GLY A 69 2.88 -19.54 -13.71
N TYR A 70 2.17 -18.51 -13.25
CA TYR A 70 1.45 -17.57 -14.12
C TYR A 70 2.19 -16.25 -14.19
N ALA A 71 2.20 -15.60 -15.37
CA ALA A 71 2.65 -14.23 -15.46
C ALA A 71 1.55 -13.29 -14.94
N ALA A 72 1.93 -12.23 -14.23
CA ALA A 72 1.03 -11.20 -13.75
C ALA A 72 0.20 -10.59 -14.90
N ALA A 73 0.81 -10.45 -16.08
CA ALA A 73 0.14 -9.95 -17.28
C ALA A 73 -1.04 -10.82 -17.75
N ASP A 74 -1.05 -12.13 -17.44
CA ASP A 74 -2.09 -13.05 -17.87
C ASP A 74 -3.27 -13.10 -16.90
N VAL A 75 -3.04 -12.75 -15.63
CA VAL A 75 -4.03 -12.91 -14.55
C VAL A 75 -4.58 -11.60 -14.00
N MET A 76 -3.76 -10.54 -13.96
CA MET A 76 -4.17 -9.26 -13.40
C MET A 76 -5.31 -8.61 -14.18
N ASN A 77 -6.32 -8.13 -13.47
CA ASN A 77 -7.55 -7.50 -13.96
C ASN A 77 -8.39 -8.40 -14.88
N LYS A 78 -8.14 -9.71 -14.91
CA LYS A 78 -8.76 -10.65 -15.86
C LYS A 78 -9.53 -11.77 -15.17
N ILE A 79 -8.90 -12.39 -14.17
CA ILE A 79 -9.43 -13.60 -13.53
C ILE A 79 -9.39 -13.49 -12.00
N SER A 80 -9.99 -14.46 -11.33
CA SER A 80 -9.98 -14.63 -9.88
C SER A 80 -8.98 -15.72 -9.44
N PRO A 81 -8.58 -15.75 -8.16
CA PRO A 81 -7.75 -16.86 -7.64
C PRO A 81 -8.41 -18.24 -7.77
N ALA A 82 -9.74 -18.30 -7.87
CA ALA A 82 -10.46 -19.56 -8.07
C ALA A 82 -10.21 -20.16 -9.47
N ASP A 83 -9.94 -19.33 -10.49
CA ASP A 83 -9.72 -19.78 -11.86
C ASP A 83 -8.37 -20.48 -12.06
N ILE A 84 -7.42 -20.28 -11.15
CA ILE A 84 -6.10 -20.92 -11.13
C ILE A 84 -5.97 -22.03 -10.08
N SER A 85 -7.09 -22.40 -9.43
CA SER A 85 -7.15 -23.42 -8.39
C SER A 85 -7.92 -24.66 -8.89
N ASP A 86 -7.72 -25.82 -8.26
CA ASP A 86 -8.54 -27.00 -8.56
C ASP A 86 -9.97 -26.79 -8.02
N PRO A 87 -11.01 -26.76 -8.88
CA PRO A 87 -12.38 -26.54 -8.43
C PRO A 87 -12.87 -27.62 -7.45
N GLN A 88 -12.42 -28.87 -7.61
CA GLN A 88 -12.85 -29.96 -6.73
C GLN A 88 -12.27 -29.78 -5.33
N GLU A 89 -11.00 -29.36 -5.23
CA GLU A 89 -10.36 -29.06 -3.96
C GLU A 89 -11.12 -27.95 -3.22
N VAL A 90 -11.42 -26.85 -3.92
CA VAL A 90 -12.12 -25.69 -3.35
C VAL A 90 -13.53 -26.08 -2.87
N ILE A 91 -14.30 -26.82 -3.68
CA ILE A 91 -15.64 -27.29 -3.31
C ILE A 91 -15.58 -28.21 -2.09
N ALA A 92 -14.65 -29.17 -2.07
CA ALA A 92 -14.48 -30.08 -0.96
C ALA A 92 -14.13 -29.32 0.33
N ARG A 93 -13.26 -28.32 0.25
CA ARG A 93 -12.87 -27.48 1.38
C ARG A 93 -14.03 -26.63 1.90
N ALA A 94 -14.81 -26.02 1.00
CA ALA A 94 -15.98 -25.24 1.37
C ALA A 94 -17.03 -26.08 2.10
N LYS A 95 -17.30 -27.30 1.62
CA LYS A 95 -18.22 -28.23 2.28
C LYS A 95 -17.76 -28.65 3.68
N ALA A 96 -16.45 -28.81 3.88
CA ALA A 96 -15.90 -29.19 5.18
C ALA A 96 -15.92 -28.06 6.24
N LEU A 97 -16.09 -26.81 5.81
CA LEU A 97 -16.05 -25.62 6.67
C LEU A 97 -17.43 -24.97 6.88
N SER A 98 -18.48 -25.50 6.24
CA SER A 98 -19.86 -25.04 6.38
C SER A 98 -20.66 -25.90 7.35
#